data_AF-A0A2S6BR81-F1
#
_entry.id   AF-A0A2S6BR81-F1
#
_cell.length_a   1.000
_cell.length_b   1.000
_cell.length_c   1.000
_cell.angle_alpha   90.00
_cell.angle_beta   90.00
_cell.angle_gamma   90.00
#
_symmetry.space_group_name_H-M   'P 1'
#
loop_
_entity.id
_entity.type
_entity.pdbx_description
1 polymer ?
#
loop_
_entity_poly.entity_id
_entity_poly.type
_entity_poly.pdbx_seq_one_letter_code
_entity_poly.pdbx_strand_id
1 'polypeptide(L)'
;MFRLVFANDLGVSEMLNPISSPGDPMFYVHHAFVDKLWWDWEVADSEKRLYAIGGPTVKDPNRPAPVPEGWAPNGEVPARMRKRHEAHVRKHGLKRQDDVAEGNGTTTLQHGISLFGLLEDVTAEDVMDIRNELLCYEYI
;
A
#
# COMPACT_ATOMS: atom_id res chain seq x y z
N MET A 1 -5.52 -13.02 -1.69
CA MET A 1 -6.13 -13.37 -2.98
C MET A 1 -6.13 -12.13 -3.86
N PHE A 2 -5.00 -11.84 -4.52
CA PHE A 2 -4.88 -10.96 -5.70
C PHE A 2 -3.58 -11.37 -6.39
N ARG A 3 -3.70 -12.25 -7.38
CA ARG A 3 -2.65 -12.49 -8.36
C ARG A 3 -3.18 -11.93 -9.68
N LEU A 4 -2.30 -11.22 -10.38
CA LEU A 4 -2.51 -10.46 -11.62
C LEU A 4 -3.10 -9.05 -11.44
N VAL A 5 -2.20 -8.08 -11.21
CA VAL A 5 -2.23 -6.80 -11.92
C VAL A 5 -0.83 -6.59 -12.50
N PHE A 6 -0.47 -7.38 -13.50
CA PHE A 6 0.67 -7.09 -14.38
C PHE A 6 0.21 -7.45 -15.80
N ALA A 7 -0.27 -6.45 -16.52
CA ALA A 7 -0.45 -6.54 -17.96
C ALA A 7 0.91 -6.22 -18.61
N ASN A 8 1.42 -7.16 -19.40
CA ASN A 8 2.67 -7.01 -20.15
C ASN A 8 2.43 -6.23 -21.45
N ASP A 9 3.50 -5.54 -21.83
CA ASP A 9 3.91 -5.08 -23.16
C ASP A 9 3.20 -3.86 -23.79
N LEU A 10 3.79 -2.68 -23.62
CA LEU A 10 4.34 -1.80 -24.68
C LEU A 10 4.85 -0.48 -24.06
N GLY A 11 6.18 -0.31 -23.97
CA GLY A 11 6.88 0.98 -23.94
C GLY A 11 6.81 1.86 -22.67
N VAL A 12 7.90 1.87 -21.88
CA VAL A 12 8.46 2.98 -21.06
C VAL A 12 7.49 3.93 -20.31
N SER A 13 6.33 3.47 -19.84
CA SER A 13 5.56 4.25 -18.86
C SER A 13 6.10 4.00 -17.45
N GLU A 14 6.32 5.08 -16.70
CA GLU A 14 6.69 5.02 -15.27
C GLU A 14 5.66 4.22 -14.46
N MET A 15 4.44 4.03 -14.98
CA MET A 15 3.42 3.13 -14.45
C MET A 15 3.90 1.71 -14.16
N LEU A 16 4.88 1.19 -14.91
CA LEU A 16 5.40 -0.16 -14.70
C LEU A 16 6.41 -0.26 -13.55
N ASN A 17 6.90 0.87 -13.04
CA ASN A 17 7.81 0.90 -11.91
C ASN A 17 7.02 0.95 -10.59
N PRO A 18 7.02 -0.11 -9.76
CA PRO A 18 6.21 -0.16 -8.55
C PRO A 18 6.58 0.88 -7.47
N ILE A 19 7.72 1.57 -7.63
CA ILE A 19 8.21 2.57 -6.68
C ILE A 19 7.93 3.99 -7.19
N SER A 20 8.18 4.25 -8.48
CA SER A 20 8.04 5.58 -9.08
C SER A 20 6.75 5.76 -9.90
N SER A 21 5.89 4.75 -9.99
CA SER A 21 4.63 4.84 -10.73
C SER A 21 3.72 6.01 -10.33
N PRO A 22 3.67 6.50 -9.08
CA PRO A 22 2.90 7.71 -8.76
C PRO A 22 3.36 8.98 -9.48
N GLY A 23 4.55 8.96 -10.12
CA GLY A 23 5.04 10.07 -10.94
C GLY A 23 4.40 10.17 -12.33
N ASP A 24 3.70 9.12 -12.79
CA ASP A 24 2.92 9.14 -14.03
C ASP A 24 1.46 9.57 -13.71
N PRO A 25 0.90 10.60 -14.36
CA PRO A 25 -0.49 11.01 -14.13
C PRO A 25 -1.52 9.89 -14.35
N MET A 26 -1.21 8.90 -15.19
CA MET A 26 -2.07 7.73 -15.42
C MET A 26 -2.23 6.85 -14.17
N PHE A 27 -1.36 7.01 -13.16
CA PHE A 27 -1.40 6.26 -11.90
C PHE A 27 -2.72 6.42 -11.16
N TYR A 28 -3.20 7.66 -11.07
CA TYR A 28 -4.40 7.96 -10.29
C TYR A 28 -5.66 7.40 -10.93
N VAL A 29 -5.76 7.46 -12.27
CA VAL A 29 -6.89 6.87 -13.00
C VAL A 29 -6.83 5.34 -12.96
N HIS A 30 -5.64 4.76 -13.07
CA HIS A 30 -5.45 3.32 -12.91
C HIS A 30 -5.90 2.83 -11.52
N HIS A 31 -5.45 3.50 -10.45
CA HIS A 31 -5.81 3.12 -9.09
C HIS A 31 -7.28 3.43 -8.75
N ALA A 32 -7.88 4.47 -9.33
CA ALA A 32 -9.32 4.71 -9.21
C ALA A 32 -10.15 3.56 -9.82
N PHE A 33 -9.69 2.98 -10.94
CA PHE A 33 -10.37 1.82 -11.53
C PHE A 33 -10.16 0.54 -10.70
N VAL A 34 -8.96 0.34 -10.14
CA VAL A 34 -8.70 -0.79 -9.21
C VAL A 34 -9.59 -0.69 -7.97
N ASP A 35 -9.73 0.51 -7.41
CA ASP A 35 -10.58 0.76 -6.25
C ASP A 35 -12.07 0.53 -6.58
N LYS A 36 -12.53 0.99 -7.75
CA LYS A 36 -13.88 0.64 -8.24
C LYS A 36 -14.10 -0.87 -8.31
N LEU A 37 -13.16 -1.63 -8.87
CA LEU A 37 -13.28 -3.09 -8.97
C LEU A 37 -13.33 -3.75 -7.58
N TRP A 38 -12.59 -3.21 -6.61
CA TRP A 38 -12.64 -3.64 -5.22
C TRP A 38 -14.02 -3.35 -4.61
N TRP A 39 -14.53 -2.13 -4.78
CA TRP A 39 -15.85 -1.75 -4.30
C TRP A 39 -16.99 -2.60 -4.90
N ASP A 40 -16.96 -2.84 -6.22
CA ASP A 40 -17.91 -3.72 -6.90
C ASP A 40 -17.90 -5.14 -6.29
N TRP A 41 -16.73 -5.62 -5.87
CA TRP A 41 -16.58 -6.90 -5.19
C TRP A 41 -17.12 -6.86 -3.75
N GLU A 42 -16.92 -5.77 -3.00
CA GLU A 42 -17.43 -5.61 -1.64
C GLU A 42 -18.96 -5.56 -1.59
N VAL A 43 -19.58 -4.74 -2.44
CA VAL A 43 -21.04 -4.57 -2.49
C VAL A 43 -21.77 -5.85 -2.86
N ALA A 44 -21.14 -6.75 -3.62
CA ALA A 44 -21.76 -8.02 -4.01
C ALA A 44 -22.05 -8.98 -2.83
N ASP A 45 -21.39 -8.82 -1.66
CA ASP A 45 -21.74 -9.51 -0.40
C ASP A 45 -21.21 -8.69 0.79
N SER A 46 -21.82 -7.51 0.99
CA SER A 46 -21.30 -6.50 1.93
C SER A 46 -21.22 -6.99 3.37
N GLU A 47 -22.13 -7.88 3.80
CA GLU A 47 -22.14 -8.44 5.15
C GLU A 47 -20.86 -9.22 5.47
N LYS A 48 -20.24 -9.85 4.47
CA LYS A 48 -19.02 -10.64 4.66
C LYS A 48 -17.75 -9.96 4.16
N ARG A 49 -17.87 -8.95 3.28
CA ARG A 49 -16.73 -8.41 2.51
C ARG A 49 -16.25 -7.04 2.95
N LEU A 50 -17.13 -6.19 3.50
CA LEU A 50 -16.81 -4.79 3.82
C LEU A 50 -15.62 -4.64 4.78
N TYR A 51 -15.41 -5.61 5.66
CA TYR A 51 -14.28 -5.64 6.60
C TYR A 51 -13.43 -6.91 6.44
N ALA A 52 -13.47 -7.52 5.25
CA ALA A 52 -12.66 -8.68 4.95
C ALA A 52 -11.20 -8.27 4.76
N ILE A 53 -10.39 -8.47 5.79
CA ILE A 53 -8.95 -8.17 5.79
C ILE A 53 -8.12 -9.40 6.12
N GLY A 54 -6.92 -9.47 5.56
CA GLY A 54 -5.96 -10.50 5.90
C GLY A 54 -4.74 -10.52 4.98
N GLY A 55 -3.78 -11.37 5.33
CA GLY A 55 -2.48 -11.46 4.66
C GLY A 55 -1.38 -10.77 5.45
N PRO A 56 -0.11 -11.07 5.14
CA PRO A 56 1.01 -10.55 5.90
C PRO A 56 1.15 -9.04 5.74
N THR A 57 1.53 -8.34 6.80
CA THR A 57 1.78 -6.89 6.78
C THR A 57 3.01 -6.59 5.93
N VAL A 58 4.05 -7.41 6.06
CA VAL A 58 5.26 -7.29 5.25
C VAL A 58 5.14 -8.10 3.96
N LYS A 59 5.61 -7.51 2.86
CA LYS A 59 5.97 -8.30 1.68
C LYS A 59 7.04 -9.30 2.10
N ASP A 60 6.84 -10.58 1.75
CA ASP A 60 7.71 -11.69 2.12
C ASP A 60 9.19 -11.27 2.20
N PRO A 61 9.83 -11.35 3.38
CA PRO A 61 11.23 -10.94 3.55
C PRO A 61 12.19 -11.76 2.67
N ASN A 62 11.78 -12.96 2.22
CA ASN A 62 12.55 -13.77 1.27
C ASN A 62 12.28 -13.42 -0.21
N ARG A 63 11.37 -12.48 -0.48
CA ARG A 63 11.07 -11.96 -1.81
C ARG A 63 11.14 -10.43 -1.81
N PRO A 64 12.35 -9.86 -1.66
CA PRO A 64 12.55 -8.42 -1.74
C PRO A 64 11.90 -7.89 -3.03
N ALA A 65 11.33 -6.69 -2.96
CA ALA A 65 10.91 -6.01 -4.18
C ALA A 65 12.10 -6.00 -5.15
N PRO A 66 11.89 -6.26 -6.46
CA PRO A 66 12.97 -6.15 -7.42
C PRO A 66 13.56 -4.75 -7.28
N VAL A 67 14.73 -4.65 -6.66
CA VAL A 67 15.52 -3.42 -6.69
C VAL A 67 15.93 -3.26 -8.15
N PRO A 68 15.54 -2.16 -8.82
CA PRO A 68 15.98 -1.93 -10.19
C PRO A 68 17.50 -2.04 -10.26
N GLU A 69 18.01 -2.77 -11.25
CA GLU A 69 19.44 -2.95 -11.46
C GLU A 69 20.11 -1.57 -11.58
N GLY A 70 21.02 -1.25 -10.65
CA GLY A 70 21.68 0.05 -10.55
C GLY A 70 21.34 0.90 -9.32
N TRP A 71 20.32 0.55 -8.51
CA TRP A 71 19.97 1.31 -7.29
C TRP A 71 20.68 0.84 -6.02
N ALA A 72 21.15 -0.40 -6.03
CA ALA A 72 21.91 -1.03 -4.95
C ALA A 72 23.04 -1.86 -5.57
N PRO A 73 24.33 -1.51 -5.36
CA PRO A 73 25.46 -2.20 -6.00
C PRO A 73 25.49 -3.72 -5.75
N ASN A 74 24.87 -4.17 -4.64
CA ASN A 74 24.85 -5.56 -4.18
C ASN A 74 23.44 -6.07 -3.84
N GLY A 75 22.37 -5.39 -4.29
CA GLY A 75 20.99 -5.72 -3.89
C GLY A 75 20.59 -5.28 -2.48
N GLU A 76 21.47 -4.59 -1.75
CA GLU A 76 21.21 -4.01 -0.44
C GLU A 76 21.04 -2.49 -0.49
N VAL A 77 20.01 -1.97 0.18
CA VAL A 77 19.79 -0.51 0.32
C VAL A 77 21.01 0.13 1.01
N PRO A 78 21.62 1.19 0.45
CA PRO A 78 22.78 1.84 1.05
C PRO A 78 22.54 2.25 2.51
N ALA A 79 23.50 1.95 3.39
CA ALA A 79 23.37 2.19 4.84
C ALA A 79 22.99 3.63 5.22
N ARG A 80 23.35 4.62 4.39
CA ARG A 80 22.97 6.03 4.55
C ARG A 80 21.47 6.26 4.36
N MET A 81 20.84 5.59 3.39
CA MET A 81 19.40 5.68 3.17
C MET A 81 18.64 4.97 4.30
N ARG A 82 19.11 3.78 4.71
CA ARG A 82 18.54 3.04 5.85
C ARG A 82 18.53 3.90 7.13
N LYS A 83 19.66 4.51 7.48
CA LYS A 83 19.76 5.41 8.64
C LYS A 83 18.87 6.66 8.53
N ARG A 84 18.69 7.21 7.32
CA ARG A 84 17.80 8.36 7.09
C ARG A 84 16.33 7.97 7.28
N HIS A 85 15.93 6.80 6.79
CA HIS A 85 14.61 6.24 7.00
C HIS A 85 14.35 5.97 8.49
N GLU A 86 15.26 5.26 9.19
CA GLU A 86 15.17 5.00 10.63
C GLU A 86 15.04 6.29 11.46
N ALA A 87 15.81 7.33 11.12
CA ALA A 87 15.73 8.62 11.80
C ALA A 87 14.40 9.34 11.56
N HIS A 88 13.81 9.20 10.37
CA HIS A 88 12.51 9.77 10.03
C HIS A 88 11.37 9.05 10.76
N VAL A 89 11.36 7.71 10.73
CA VAL A 89 10.44 6.85 11.49
C VAL A 89 10.43 7.22 12.97
N ARG A 90 11.63 7.30 13.59
CA ARG A 90 11.78 7.67 15.00
C ARG A 90 11.29 9.09 15.31
N LYS A 91 11.51 10.05 14.41
CA LYS A 91 11.14 11.46 14.61
C LYS A 91 9.62 11.64 14.62
N HIS A 92 8.90 10.89 13.80
CA HIS A 92 7.46 11.03 13.62
C HIS A 92 6.64 10.03 14.43
N GLY A 93 7.28 9.21 15.28
CA GLY A 93 6.58 8.21 16.10
C GLY A 93 5.88 7.13 15.25
N LEU A 94 6.25 7.02 13.97
CA LEU A 94 5.69 6.02 13.06
C LEU A 94 6.17 4.67 13.55
N LYS A 95 5.24 3.79 13.89
CA LYS A 95 5.58 2.39 14.09
C LYS A 95 5.92 1.82 12.72
N ARG A 96 7.12 1.25 12.57
CA ARG A 96 7.40 0.50 11.35
C ARG A 96 6.41 -0.66 11.26
N GLN A 97 6.24 -1.20 10.06
CA GLN A 97 5.35 -2.34 9.85
C GLN A 97 5.73 -3.59 10.68
N ASP A 98 6.98 -3.65 11.16
CA ASP A 98 7.50 -4.64 12.14
C ASP A 98 7.25 -4.27 13.61
N ASP A 99 6.90 -3.01 13.92
CA ASP A 99 6.60 -2.54 15.27
C ASP A 99 5.09 -2.61 15.62
N VAL A 100 4.20 -2.78 14.61
CA VAL A 100 2.74 -3.03 14.76
C VAL A 100 2.41 -4.50 14.47
N ALA A 101 3.23 -5.42 14.96
CA ALA A 101 2.76 -6.79 15.14
C ALA A 101 1.81 -6.87 16.35
N GLU A 102 0.70 -6.12 16.33
CA GLU A 102 -0.48 -6.53 17.09
C GLU A 102 -1.08 -7.73 16.34
N GLY A 103 -0.51 -8.91 16.59
CA GLY A 103 -0.91 -10.18 15.99
C GLY A 103 0.01 -10.63 14.85
N ASN A 104 1.07 -11.35 15.19
CA ASN A 104 1.80 -12.31 14.33
C ASN A 104 2.29 -11.88 12.92
N GLY A 105 2.22 -10.59 12.55
CA GLY A 105 2.56 -10.12 11.21
C GLY A 105 1.43 -10.24 10.19
N THR A 106 0.17 -10.41 10.63
CA THR A 106 -1.03 -10.38 9.77
C THR A 106 -1.67 -8.99 9.83
N THR A 107 -2.16 -8.52 8.68
CA THR A 107 -2.86 -7.23 8.56
C THR A 107 -4.22 -7.31 9.23
N THR A 108 -4.53 -6.34 10.08
CA THR A 108 -5.79 -6.20 10.83
C THR A 108 -6.42 -4.83 10.58
N LEU A 109 -7.69 -4.67 10.94
CA LEU A 109 -8.43 -3.40 10.77
C LEU A 109 -7.80 -2.25 11.57
N GLN A 110 -7.16 -2.55 12.70
CA GLN A 110 -6.57 -1.54 13.59
C GLN A 110 -5.20 -1.03 13.09
N HIS A 111 -4.71 -1.52 11.95
CA HIS A 111 -3.44 -1.07 11.40
C HIS A 111 -3.51 0.41 11.01
N GLY A 112 -2.57 1.21 11.54
CA GLY A 112 -2.41 2.60 11.16
C GLY A 112 -1.85 2.75 9.75
N ILE A 113 -2.52 3.55 8.94
CA ILE A 113 -2.14 3.99 7.61
C ILE A 113 -1.69 5.46 7.74
N SER A 114 -0.42 5.70 7.42
CA SER A 114 0.16 7.05 7.44
C SER A 114 0.54 7.50 6.05
N LEU A 115 0.16 8.73 5.71
CA LEU A 115 0.63 9.43 4.50
C LEU A 115 1.81 10.37 4.80
N PHE A 116 2.62 10.02 5.81
CA PHE A 116 3.84 10.74 6.19
C PHE A 116 3.60 12.24 6.46
N GLY A 117 2.45 12.55 7.08
CA GLY A 117 2.06 13.91 7.45
C GLY A 117 1.42 14.74 6.34
N LEU A 118 1.09 14.15 5.19
CA LEU A 118 0.23 14.80 4.18
C LEU A 118 -1.22 14.92 4.67
N LEU A 119 -1.70 13.89 5.37
CA LEU A 119 -3.00 13.84 6.04
C LEU A 119 -2.81 13.24 7.44
N GLU A 120 -3.84 13.34 8.27
CA GLU A 120 -3.89 12.68 9.58
C GLU A 120 -3.81 11.15 9.42
N ASP A 121 -3.18 10.50 10.38
CA ASP A 121 -3.06 9.04 10.39
C ASP A 121 -4.43 8.42 10.66
N VAL A 122 -4.83 7.46 9.83
CA VAL A 122 -6.11 6.74 9.92
C VAL A 122 -5.85 5.26 10.11
N THR A 123 -6.85 4.48 10.50
CA THR A 123 -6.73 3.02 10.54
C THR A 123 -7.21 2.40 9.24
N ALA A 124 -6.87 1.12 9.01
CA ALA A 124 -7.44 0.36 7.91
C ALA A 124 -8.97 0.28 8.01
N GLU A 125 -9.51 0.17 9.22
CA GLU A 125 -10.96 0.21 9.49
C GLU A 125 -11.62 1.48 8.93
N ASP A 126 -10.98 2.64 9.15
CA ASP A 126 -11.47 3.95 8.73
C ASP A 126 -11.50 4.13 7.21
N VAL A 127 -10.81 3.28 6.44
CA VAL A 127 -10.79 3.34 4.97
C VAL A 127 -11.52 2.16 4.31
N MET A 128 -12.13 1.29 5.13
CA MET A 128 -13.04 0.19 4.76
C MET A 128 -14.18 0.59 3.83
N ASP A 129 -14.97 1.55 4.30
CA ASP A 129 -16.24 1.92 3.67
C ASP A 129 -16.14 3.29 3.01
N ILE A 130 -16.25 3.33 1.68
CA ILE A 130 -16.19 4.58 0.90
C ILE A 130 -17.35 5.53 1.21
N ARG A 131 -18.41 5.05 1.87
CA ARG A 131 -19.61 5.83 2.24
C ARG A 131 -19.52 6.42 3.64
N ASN A 132 -18.39 6.26 4.34
CA ASN A 132 -18.21 6.83 5.67
C ASN A 132 -17.99 8.35 5.62
N GLU A 133 -17.90 8.98 6.81
CA GLU A 133 -17.70 10.43 6.92
C GLU A 133 -16.33 10.90 6.39
N LEU A 134 -15.33 10.01 6.35
CA LEU A 134 -13.97 10.33 5.92
C LEU A 134 -13.86 10.41 4.38
N LEU A 135 -14.41 9.43 3.67
CA LEU A 135 -14.25 9.25 2.23
C LEU A 135 -15.44 9.83 1.44
N CYS A 136 -16.66 9.52 1.86
CA CYS A 136 -17.91 10.07 1.33
C CYS A 136 -17.96 10.20 -0.21
N TYR A 137 -17.67 9.12 -0.94
CA TYR A 137 -17.79 9.08 -2.40
C TYR A 137 -18.51 7.82 -2.89
N GLU A 138 -18.97 7.86 -4.14
CA GLU A 138 -19.56 6.73 -4.83
C GLU A 138 -18.96 6.56 -6.23
N TYR A 139 -18.89 5.31 -6.70
CA TYR A 139 -18.62 4.99 -8.09
C TYR A 139 -19.92 4.83 -8.85
N ILE A 140 -20.00 5.48 -10.02
CA ILE A 140 -21.13 5.40 -10.96
C ILE A 140 -20.81 4.36 -12.05
#